data_AF-A0A935LBF9-F1
#
_entry.id   AF-A0A935LBF9-F1
#
_cell.length_a   1.000
_cell.length_b   1.000
_cell.length_c   1.000
_cell.angle_alpha   90.00
_cell.angle_beta   90.00
_cell.angle_gamma   90.00
#
_symmetry.space_group_name_H-M   'P 1'
#
loop_
_entity.id
_entity.type
_entity.pdbx_description
1 polymer ?
#
loop_
_entity_poly.entity_id
_entity_poly.type
_entity_poly.pdbx_seq_one_letter_code
_entity_poly.pdbx_strand_id
1 'polypeptide(L)'
;MNVFALWPCRCWLRLPFCTSLACGSVFTTAALLTIAVVVLYLGMSSTLQGLHKAGDDGERCFRYGGRDFRVHVDDAGAVWLRAGDVQRLVEQNLSSAVFTKRYPSGFGRVHAGIDAWYIRHDALQDFLANSNQEHVQRFLMWFQTDLLGMCRFARKVTKAAPHGTLDKPSAQAPKVGNWFARYWRGETGLMTAVFGGALVVGAACWAVHLLQGPVSITRHYRWFALLHVTQLAVVSGGMYWWGRGVLYSARRWIVGERSLWVALFACILGFGSVLYGMRAMIDTEKQYFLTEFLTIVLDADDKPRVHFDQGSNRIVLDGSLGFGSSNRVLQVLGNNPQAMGIELKSYGGRTAEGMVK
;
A
#
# COMPACT_ATOMS: atom_id res chain seq x y z
N MET A 1 34.73 -67.66 -12.95
CA MET A 1 33.59 -67.34 -12.06
C MET A 1 33.76 -65.89 -11.65
N ASN A 2 33.10 -64.99 -12.39
CA ASN A 2 31.95 -64.18 -11.93
C ASN A 2 32.41 -62.98 -11.07
N VAL A 3 32.02 -61.73 -11.23
CA VAL A 3 31.18 -60.90 -12.13
C VAL A 3 31.18 -59.51 -11.41
N PHE A 4 31.25 -58.38 -12.13
CA PHE A 4 30.73 -57.01 -11.82
C PHE A 4 30.78 -56.45 -10.37
N ALA A 5 31.16 -55.21 -10.04
CA ALA A 5 30.63 -53.89 -10.45
C ALA A 5 31.42 -52.81 -9.65
N LEU A 6 31.93 -51.73 -10.23
CA LEU A 6 31.24 -50.45 -10.57
C LEU A 6 30.69 -49.65 -9.37
N TRP A 7 31.45 -48.62 -8.92
CA TRP A 7 31.10 -47.22 -8.56
C TRP A 7 29.91 -46.92 -7.58
N PRO A 8 29.67 -45.68 -7.06
CA PRO A 8 30.21 -44.35 -7.45
C PRO A 8 30.69 -43.44 -6.27
N CYS A 9 31.61 -42.49 -6.44
CA CYS A 9 31.48 -41.17 -7.08
C CYS A 9 30.17 -40.42 -6.75
N ARG A 10 30.11 -39.77 -5.58
CA ARG A 10 29.11 -38.71 -5.32
C ARG A 10 29.55 -37.41 -5.99
N CYS A 11 29.25 -37.31 -7.28
CA CYS A 11 29.11 -36.04 -7.99
C CYS A 11 27.97 -35.23 -7.35
N TRP A 12 28.30 -34.20 -6.57
CA TRP A 12 27.40 -33.08 -6.32
C TRP A 12 27.38 -32.18 -7.56
N LEU A 13 26.77 -32.67 -8.65
CA LEU A 13 26.46 -31.86 -9.82
C LEU A 13 25.01 -31.37 -9.72
N ARG A 14 24.89 -30.05 -9.51
CA ARG A 14 23.91 -29.15 -10.15
C ARG A 14 22.50 -29.72 -10.42
N LEU A 15 21.55 -29.28 -9.59
CA LEU A 15 20.17 -29.05 -10.01
C LEU A 15 19.76 -27.60 -9.64
N PRO A 16 19.95 -26.60 -10.52
CA PRO A 16 19.37 -25.27 -10.32
C PRO A 16 18.03 -25.07 -11.05
N PHE A 17 17.47 -26.09 -11.72
CA PHE A 17 16.34 -25.89 -12.64
C PHE A 17 14.93 -26.17 -12.07
N CYS A 18 14.78 -26.83 -10.92
CA CYS A 18 13.44 -27.15 -10.38
C CYS A 18 12.84 -26.09 -9.44
N THR A 19 13.61 -25.11 -8.96
CA THR A 19 13.09 -24.10 -8.01
C THR A 19 12.38 -22.93 -8.70
N SER A 20 12.59 -22.70 -10.00
CA SER A 20 11.94 -21.56 -10.71
C SER A 20 10.45 -21.80 -11.00
N LEU A 21 10.05 -23.04 -11.27
CA LEU A 21 8.66 -23.42 -11.55
C LEU A 21 7.78 -23.44 -10.29
N ALA A 22 8.32 -23.91 -9.16
CA ALA A 22 7.62 -23.88 -7.88
C ALA A 22 7.45 -22.45 -7.32
N CYS A 23 8.44 -21.57 -7.55
CA CYS A 23 8.33 -20.18 -7.13
C CYS A 23 7.25 -19.44 -7.94
N GLY A 24 7.16 -19.69 -9.25
CA GLY A 24 6.11 -19.12 -10.10
C GLY A 24 4.68 -19.48 -9.67
N SER A 25 4.44 -20.71 -9.21
CA SER A 25 3.10 -21.16 -8.77
C SER A 25 2.69 -20.62 -7.41
N VAL A 26 3.65 -20.41 -6.49
CA VAL A 26 3.38 -19.79 -5.18
C VAL A 26 3.02 -18.31 -5.33
N PHE A 27 3.64 -17.59 -6.27
CA PHE A 27 3.31 -16.18 -6.52
C PHE A 27 1.95 -16.00 -7.20
N THR A 28 1.58 -16.86 -8.15
CA THR A 28 0.27 -16.78 -8.78
C THR A 28 -0.84 -17.16 -7.80
N THR A 29 -0.64 -18.18 -6.97
CA THR A 29 -1.60 -18.55 -5.93
C THR A 29 -1.73 -17.48 -4.85
N ALA A 30 -0.62 -16.88 -4.39
CA ALA A 30 -0.65 -15.76 -3.45
C ALA A 30 -1.33 -14.52 -4.05
N ALA A 31 -1.09 -14.19 -5.32
CA ALA A 31 -1.76 -13.10 -6.02
C ALA A 31 -3.28 -13.32 -6.08
N LEU A 32 -3.71 -14.53 -6.46
CA LEU A 32 -5.13 -14.90 -6.54
C LEU A 32 -5.80 -14.90 -5.16
N LEU A 33 -5.12 -15.40 -4.12
CA LEU A 33 -5.60 -15.34 -2.73
C LEU A 33 -5.73 -13.89 -2.26
N THR A 34 -4.76 -13.03 -2.58
CA THR A 34 -4.81 -11.62 -2.18
C THR A 34 -5.92 -10.88 -2.92
N ILE A 35 -6.11 -11.15 -4.22
CA ILE A 35 -7.26 -10.63 -4.99
C ILE A 35 -8.57 -11.12 -4.37
N ALA A 36 -8.67 -12.41 -4.04
CA ALA A 36 -9.86 -12.99 -3.41
C ALA A 36 -10.13 -12.34 -2.04
N VAL A 37 -9.11 -12.14 -1.21
CA VAL A 37 -9.22 -11.48 0.10
C VAL A 37 -9.58 -10.01 -0.05
N VAL A 38 -9.04 -9.30 -1.05
CA VAL A 38 -9.41 -7.90 -1.32
C VAL A 38 -10.83 -7.80 -1.84
N VAL A 39 -11.26 -8.71 -2.71
CA VAL A 39 -12.65 -8.79 -3.19
C VAL A 39 -13.60 -9.13 -2.04
N LEU A 40 -13.24 -10.09 -1.19
CA LEU A 40 -13.98 -10.42 0.03
C LEU A 40 -14.01 -9.24 0.99
N TYR A 41 -12.88 -8.56 1.21
CA TYR A 41 -12.79 -7.42 2.12
C TYR A 41 -13.58 -6.21 1.59
N LEU A 42 -13.50 -5.90 0.30
CA LEU A 42 -14.28 -4.82 -0.33
C LEU A 42 -15.77 -5.18 -0.39
N GLY A 43 -16.09 -6.42 -0.72
CA GLY A 43 -17.45 -6.97 -0.75
C GLY A 43 -18.08 -6.97 0.64
N MET A 44 -17.39 -7.52 1.64
CA MET A 44 -17.79 -7.49 3.06
C MET A 44 -17.80 -6.07 3.62
N SER A 45 -16.85 -5.20 3.28
CA SER A 45 -16.85 -3.79 3.67
C SER A 45 -18.10 -3.08 3.12
N SER A 46 -18.48 -3.35 1.87
CA SER A 46 -19.66 -2.75 1.26
C SER A 46 -20.98 -3.29 1.85
N THR A 47 -21.04 -4.58 2.20
CA THR A 47 -22.22 -5.20 2.83
C THR A 47 -22.34 -4.88 4.33
N LEU A 48 -21.23 -4.92 5.08
CA LEU A 48 -21.19 -4.52 6.49
C LEU A 48 -21.42 -3.01 6.67
N GLN A 49 -21.04 -2.15 5.72
CA GLN A 49 -21.34 -0.71 5.79
C GLN A 49 -22.78 -0.35 5.42
N GLY A 50 -23.54 -1.27 4.81
CA GLY A 50 -25.00 -1.18 4.79
C GLY A 50 -25.61 -1.26 6.19
N LEU A 51 -24.89 -1.85 7.16
CA LEU A 51 -25.38 -2.09 8.52
C LEU A 51 -24.71 -1.23 9.61
N HIS A 52 -23.49 -0.70 9.41
CA HIS A 52 -22.67 -0.16 10.52
C HIS A 52 -22.26 1.34 10.45
N LYS A 53 -22.73 2.14 9.49
CA LYS A 53 -22.34 3.56 9.39
C LYS A 53 -23.52 4.53 9.41
N ALA A 54 -24.30 4.47 10.49
CA ALA A 54 -25.07 5.61 10.98
C ALA A 54 -24.26 6.23 12.13
N GLY A 55 -23.54 7.34 11.92
CA GLY A 55 -22.86 7.99 13.04
C GLY A 55 -21.88 9.10 12.71
N ASP A 56 -20.81 8.84 11.97
CA ASP A 56 -19.57 9.61 12.16
C ASP A 56 -19.14 10.52 11.00
N ASP A 57 -19.80 10.44 9.84
CA ASP A 57 -19.37 11.17 8.64
C ASP A 57 -20.20 12.44 8.36
N GLY A 58 -21.08 12.89 9.28
CA GLY A 58 -21.96 14.05 9.08
C GLY A 58 -23.26 13.79 8.30
N GLU A 59 -23.43 12.56 7.77
CA GLU A 59 -24.69 12.06 7.23
C GLU A 59 -25.53 11.39 8.33
N ARG A 60 -26.84 11.68 8.35
CA ARG A 60 -27.83 10.95 9.16
C ARG A 60 -28.54 9.92 8.30
N CYS A 61 -28.78 8.75 8.86
CA CYS A 61 -29.51 7.68 8.19
C CYS A 61 -30.97 7.65 8.67
N PHE A 62 -31.92 7.63 7.75
CA PHE A 62 -33.33 7.50 8.01
C PHE A 62 -33.89 6.28 7.28
N ARG A 63 -34.74 5.49 7.93
CA ARG A 63 -35.30 4.27 7.35
C ARG A 63 -36.74 4.49 6.89
N TYR A 64 -37.04 4.08 5.66
CA TYR A 64 -38.39 4.08 5.10
C TYR A 64 -38.62 2.85 4.21
N GLY A 65 -39.73 2.13 4.42
CA GLY A 65 -40.09 0.97 3.59
C GLY A 65 -39.01 -0.13 3.56
N GLY A 66 -38.28 -0.32 4.66
CA GLY A 66 -37.16 -1.27 4.73
C GLY A 66 -35.87 -0.83 4.01
N ARG A 67 -35.84 0.39 3.48
CA ARG A 67 -34.68 0.98 2.81
C ARG A 67 -34.09 2.11 3.66
N ASP A 68 -32.78 2.25 3.59
CA ASP A 68 -32.03 3.26 4.33
C ASP A 68 -31.70 4.44 3.40
N PHE A 69 -32.03 5.66 3.85
CA PHE A 69 -31.82 6.91 3.14
C PHE A 69 -30.81 7.77 3.88
N ARG A 70 -29.75 8.16 3.17
CA ARG A 70 -28.70 9.03 3.71
C ARG A 70 -29.01 10.49 3.44
N VAL A 71 -28.98 11.27 4.53
CA VAL A 71 -29.35 12.67 4.55
C VAL A 71 -28.22 13.50 5.10
N HIS A 72 -27.85 14.53 4.36
CA HIS A 72 -26.96 15.59 4.81
C HIS A 72 -27.77 16.87 5.04
N VAL A 73 -27.44 17.61 6.09
CA VAL A 73 -28.04 18.92 6.36
C VAL A 73 -26.91 19.94 6.31
N ASP A 74 -27.02 20.92 5.42
CA ASP A 74 -25.99 21.95 5.26
C ASP A 74 -26.07 23.03 6.37
N ASP A 75 -25.10 23.95 6.38
CA ASP A 75 -25.05 25.05 7.35
C ASP A 75 -26.26 26.00 7.26
N ALA A 76 -26.84 26.14 6.07
CA ALA A 76 -28.08 26.89 5.85
C ALA A 76 -29.32 26.13 6.40
N GLY A 77 -29.16 24.85 6.72
CA GLY A 77 -30.17 23.93 7.20
C GLY A 77 -31.05 23.37 6.08
N ALA A 78 -30.61 23.45 4.82
CA ALA A 78 -31.24 22.74 3.73
C ALA A 78 -30.94 21.25 3.84
N VAL A 79 -31.96 20.44 3.57
CA VAL A 79 -31.90 18.99 3.63
C VAL A 79 -31.54 18.46 2.24
N TRP A 80 -30.50 17.64 2.21
CA TRP A 80 -29.92 17.04 1.01
C TRP A 80 -29.98 15.52 1.14
N LEU A 81 -30.56 14.86 0.14
CA LEU A 81 -30.66 13.40 0.08
C LEU A 81 -29.67 12.87 -0.92
N ARG A 82 -29.06 11.75 -0.59
CA ARG A 82 -28.13 11.09 -1.48
C ARG A 82 -28.85 10.61 -2.75
N ALA A 83 -28.33 10.99 -3.90
CA ALA A 83 -28.98 10.75 -5.18
C ALA A 83 -29.16 9.24 -5.48
N GLY A 84 -28.17 8.41 -5.10
CA GLY A 84 -28.26 6.95 -5.29
C GLY A 84 -29.38 6.29 -4.50
N ASP A 85 -29.69 6.77 -3.29
CA ASP A 85 -30.80 6.21 -2.50
C ASP A 85 -32.15 6.56 -3.14
N VAL A 86 -32.27 7.76 -3.71
CA VAL A 86 -33.44 8.19 -4.50
C VAL A 86 -33.55 7.41 -5.82
N GLN A 87 -32.44 7.16 -6.52
CA GLN A 87 -32.42 6.32 -7.72
C GLN A 87 -32.97 4.92 -7.44
N ARG A 88 -32.55 4.29 -6.34
CA ARG A 88 -33.06 2.97 -5.93
C ARG A 88 -34.56 3.01 -5.62
N LEU A 89 -35.06 4.10 -5.04
CA LEU A 89 -36.48 4.28 -4.77
C LEU A 89 -37.31 4.35 -6.06
N VAL A 90 -36.88 5.17 -7.02
CA VAL A 90 -37.64 5.45 -8.25
C VAL A 90 -37.37 4.41 -9.35
N GLU A 91 -36.40 3.51 -9.12
CA GLU A 91 -35.92 2.51 -10.09
C GLU A 91 -35.49 3.14 -11.43
N GLN A 92 -35.09 4.42 -11.39
CA GLN A 92 -34.67 5.20 -12.54
C GLN A 92 -33.19 5.56 -12.42
N ASN A 93 -32.47 5.38 -13.53
CA ASN A 93 -31.10 5.86 -13.67
C ASN A 93 -31.10 7.38 -13.82
N LEU A 94 -30.87 8.11 -12.73
CA LEU A 94 -30.73 9.57 -12.76
C LEU A 94 -29.33 9.91 -13.30
N SER A 95 -29.24 10.23 -14.59
CA SER A 95 -28.00 10.75 -15.17
C SER A 95 -27.62 12.06 -14.51
N SER A 96 -26.43 12.11 -13.88
CA SER A 96 -25.94 13.29 -13.16
C SER A 96 -25.88 14.52 -14.06
N ALA A 97 -25.55 14.36 -15.34
CA ALA A 97 -25.46 15.47 -16.30
C ALA A 97 -26.82 16.13 -16.59
N VAL A 98 -27.87 15.32 -16.72
CA VAL A 98 -29.24 15.80 -16.98
C VAL A 98 -29.78 16.52 -15.75
N PHE A 99 -29.54 15.96 -14.55
CA PHE A 99 -29.97 16.54 -13.29
C PHE A 99 -29.27 17.84 -12.95
N THR A 100 -27.96 17.92 -13.19
CA THR A 100 -27.20 19.17 -12.95
C THR A 100 -27.69 20.28 -13.89
N LYS A 101 -28.12 19.94 -15.12
CA LYS A 101 -28.69 20.91 -16.06
C LYS A 101 -30.10 21.36 -15.67
N ARG A 102 -30.94 20.45 -15.19
CA ARG A 102 -32.35 20.72 -14.83
C ARG A 102 -32.50 21.38 -13.46
N TYR A 103 -31.65 21.03 -12.51
CA TYR A 103 -31.69 21.53 -11.12
C TYR A 103 -30.29 22.01 -10.68
N PRO A 104 -29.76 23.09 -11.26
CA PRO A 104 -28.38 23.52 -11.03
C PRO A 104 -28.09 23.90 -9.56
N SER A 105 -29.09 24.40 -8.83
CA SER A 105 -28.97 24.73 -7.40
C SER A 105 -29.42 23.61 -6.46
N GLY A 106 -30.07 22.58 -7.00
CA GLY A 106 -30.70 21.51 -6.23
C GLY A 106 -30.05 20.14 -6.42
N PHE A 107 -29.01 20.03 -7.26
CA PHE A 107 -28.28 18.80 -7.48
C PHE A 107 -26.77 19.08 -7.50
N GLY A 108 -26.03 18.48 -6.57
CA GLY A 108 -24.62 18.83 -6.41
C GLY A 108 -23.85 17.95 -5.43
N ARG A 109 -22.54 18.17 -5.36
CA ARG A 109 -21.66 17.59 -4.34
C ARG A 109 -21.52 18.60 -3.20
N VAL A 110 -22.28 18.37 -2.14
CA VAL A 110 -22.39 19.32 -1.02
C VAL A 110 -21.51 18.92 0.16
N HIS A 111 -21.19 17.62 0.28
CA HIS A 111 -20.41 17.10 1.39
C HIS A 111 -18.89 17.16 1.12
N ALA A 112 -18.14 17.91 1.94
CA ALA A 112 -16.68 18.05 1.75
C ALA A 112 -15.90 16.73 1.96
N GLY A 113 -16.41 15.85 2.82
CA GLY A 113 -15.78 14.56 3.15
C GLY A 113 -16.19 13.40 2.25
N ILE A 114 -17.29 13.51 1.50
CA ILE A 114 -17.90 12.40 0.77
C ILE A 114 -18.12 12.84 -0.67
N ASP A 115 -17.50 12.14 -1.62
CA ASP A 115 -17.56 12.46 -3.04
C ASP A 115 -18.80 11.82 -3.70
N ALA A 116 -19.99 12.16 -3.17
CA ALA A 116 -21.29 11.67 -3.63
C ALA A 116 -22.18 12.82 -4.13
N TRP A 117 -23.15 12.49 -4.99
CA TRP A 117 -24.16 13.43 -5.47
C TRP A 117 -25.36 13.46 -4.53
N TYR A 118 -25.86 14.67 -4.28
CA TYR A 118 -27.04 14.90 -3.45
C TYR A 118 -28.10 15.69 -4.22
N ILE A 119 -29.36 15.42 -3.91
CA ILE A 119 -30.53 16.15 -4.38
C ILE A 119 -31.11 16.92 -3.19
N ARG A 120 -31.29 18.23 -3.33
CA ARG A 120 -31.92 19.09 -2.34
C ARG A 120 -33.42 18.82 -2.28
N HIS A 121 -34.03 18.97 -1.11
CA HIS A 121 -35.43 18.63 -0.88
C HIS A 121 -36.43 19.28 -1.86
N ASP A 122 -36.20 20.51 -2.30
CA ASP A 122 -37.04 21.25 -3.25
C ASP A 122 -36.95 20.65 -4.67
N ALA A 123 -35.73 20.42 -5.16
CA ALA A 123 -35.51 19.75 -6.44
C ALA A 123 -36.02 18.30 -6.44
N LEU A 124 -35.97 17.62 -5.28
CA LEU A 124 -36.53 16.29 -5.10
C LEU A 124 -38.06 16.31 -5.19
N GLN A 125 -38.71 17.29 -4.58
CA GLN A 125 -40.15 17.46 -4.67
C GLN A 125 -40.58 17.73 -6.11
N ASP A 126 -39.95 18.69 -6.79
CA ASP A 126 -40.25 19.01 -8.19
C ASP A 126 -40.03 17.81 -9.12
N PHE A 127 -38.99 17.02 -8.85
CA PHE A 127 -38.70 15.82 -9.62
C PHE A 127 -39.76 14.73 -9.44
N LEU A 128 -40.19 14.48 -8.19
CA LEU A 128 -41.10 13.39 -7.87
C LEU A 128 -42.58 13.78 -7.93
N ALA A 129 -42.91 15.08 -7.96
CA ALA A 129 -44.28 15.60 -7.95
C ALA A 129 -45.14 15.03 -9.09
N ASN A 130 -44.54 14.75 -10.24
CA ASN A 130 -45.22 14.21 -11.42
C ASN A 130 -45.19 12.68 -11.52
N SER A 131 -44.70 11.97 -10.49
CA SER A 131 -44.66 10.51 -10.51
C SER A 131 -46.04 9.93 -10.17
N ASN A 132 -46.58 9.08 -11.05
CA ASN A 132 -47.84 8.37 -10.81
C ASN A 132 -47.66 7.10 -9.96
N GLN A 133 -46.45 6.81 -9.49
CA GLN A 133 -46.17 5.62 -8.70
C GLN A 133 -46.58 5.81 -7.24
N GLU A 134 -47.47 4.94 -6.75
CA GLU A 134 -48.00 5.01 -5.39
C GLU A 134 -46.90 4.99 -4.31
N HIS A 135 -45.87 4.16 -4.48
CA HIS A 135 -44.76 4.08 -3.53
C HIS A 135 -43.90 5.36 -3.50
N VAL A 136 -43.77 6.07 -4.63
CA VAL A 136 -43.09 7.37 -4.68
C VAL A 136 -43.91 8.44 -3.98
N GLN A 137 -45.24 8.43 -4.15
CA GLN A 137 -46.13 9.36 -3.47
C GLN A 137 -46.16 9.13 -1.95
N ARG A 138 -46.20 7.87 -1.50
CA ARG A 138 -46.07 7.53 -0.08
C ARG A 138 -44.71 7.94 0.49
N PHE A 139 -43.63 7.80 -0.28
CA PHE A 139 -42.32 8.28 0.12
C PHE A 139 -42.29 9.80 0.25
N LEU A 140 -42.85 10.54 -0.73
CA LEU A 140 -42.93 12.00 -0.67
C LEU A 140 -43.69 12.48 0.56
N MET A 141 -44.80 11.82 0.90
CA MET A 141 -45.56 12.12 2.10
C MET A 141 -44.72 11.94 3.36
N TRP A 142 -44.11 10.76 3.54
CA TRP A 142 -43.19 10.49 4.66
C TRP A 142 -42.02 11.48 4.70
N PHE A 143 -41.44 11.78 3.55
CA PHE A 143 -40.31 12.70 3.43
C PHE A 143 -40.70 14.11 3.93
N GLN A 144 -41.89 14.58 3.57
CA GLN A 144 -42.40 15.89 3.96
C GLN A 144 -42.82 15.98 5.42
N THR A 145 -43.58 15.00 5.92
CA THR A 145 -44.09 15.02 7.29
C THR A 145 -43.02 14.65 8.30
N ASP A 146 -42.31 13.54 8.04
CA ASP A 146 -41.52 12.89 9.05
C ASP A 146 -40.08 13.36 8.95
N LEU A 147 -39.45 13.25 7.77
CA LEU A 147 -38.02 13.54 7.62
C LEU A 147 -37.71 15.03 7.71
N LEU A 148 -38.41 15.87 6.95
CA LEU A 148 -38.26 17.33 7.07
C LEU A 148 -38.72 17.83 8.45
N GLY A 149 -39.77 17.22 9.03
CA GLY A 149 -40.23 17.50 10.39
C GLY A 149 -39.16 17.23 11.44
N MET A 150 -38.55 16.04 11.41
CA MET A 150 -37.45 15.64 12.28
C MET A 150 -36.22 16.53 12.14
N CYS A 151 -35.83 16.89 10.91
CA CYS A 151 -34.71 17.82 10.68
C CYS A 151 -34.98 19.22 11.24
N ARG A 152 -36.21 19.75 11.06
CA ARG A 152 -36.62 21.06 11.61
C ARG A 152 -36.67 21.03 13.14
N PHE A 153 -37.20 19.96 13.73
CA PHE A 153 -37.24 19.78 15.18
C PHE A 153 -35.84 19.70 15.77
N ALA A 154 -34.96 18.88 15.21
CA ALA A 154 -33.56 18.77 15.65
C ALA A 154 -32.83 20.12 15.60
N ARG A 155 -33.09 20.95 14.59
CA ARG A 155 -32.53 22.32 14.47
C ARG A 155 -33.06 23.26 15.56
N LYS A 156 -34.34 23.19 15.89
CA LYS A 156 -34.93 23.99 16.98
C LYS A 156 -34.32 23.63 18.33
N VAL A 157 -34.14 22.33 18.59
CA VAL A 157 -33.53 21.83 19.84
C VAL A 157 -32.05 22.26 19.94
N THR A 158 -31.29 22.20 18.85
CA THR A 158 -29.88 22.63 18.85
C THR A 158 -29.69 24.15 18.94
N LYS A 159 -30.63 24.95 18.42
CA LYS A 159 -30.60 26.43 18.58
C LYS A 159 -31.06 26.90 19.97
N ALA A 160 -31.81 26.08 20.71
CA ALA A 160 -32.32 26.41 22.05
C ALA A 160 -31.36 26.01 23.19
N ALA A 161 -30.25 25.31 22.89
CA ALA A 161 -29.23 25.00 23.88
C ALA A 161 -28.33 26.24 24.13
N PRO A 162 -28.13 26.67 25.38
CA PRO A 162 -27.20 27.76 25.70
C PRO A 162 -25.78 27.30 25.36
N HIS A 163 -24.99 28.20 24.75
CA HIS A 163 -23.64 28.01 24.24
C HIS A 163 -22.78 26.98 25.00
N GLY A 164 -22.87 25.73 24.58
CA GLY A 164 -21.82 24.72 24.71
C GLY A 164 -21.13 24.62 23.38
N THR A 165 -19.85 24.96 23.34
CA THR A 165 -18.94 24.87 22.20
C THR A 165 -18.97 23.48 21.57
N LEU A 166 -19.89 23.26 20.63
CA LEU A 166 -19.72 22.27 19.57
C LEU A 166 -18.78 22.93 18.56
N ASP A 167 -17.51 22.59 18.68
CA ASP A 167 -16.48 22.98 17.73
C ASP A 167 -16.97 22.75 16.30
N LYS A 168 -17.09 23.87 15.58
CA LYS A 168 -17.30 23.90 14.14
C LYS A 168 -16.28 22.97 13.47
N PRO A 169 -16.67 21.99 12.65
CA PRO A 169 -15.85 21.65 11.51
C PRO A 169 -16.08 22.79 10.50
N SER A 170 -15.40 23.92 10.72
CA SER A 170 -15.38 24.99 9.73
C SER A 170 -14.93 24.36 8.42
N ALA A 171 -15.69 24.59 7.35
CA ALA A 171 -15.26 24.37 5.97
C ALA A 171 -13.98 25.20 5.71
N GLN A 172 -12.85 24.70 6.18
CA GLN A 172 -11.55 25.19 5.82
C GLN A 172 -11.34 24.74 4.38
N ALA A 173 -11.27 25.72 3.47
CA ALA A 173 -10.58 25.57 2.19
C ALA A 173 -9.35 24.68 2.42
N PRO A 174 -9.08 23.69 1.56
CA PRO A 174 -8.09 22.66 1.84
C PRO A 174 -6.77 23.35 2.16
N LYS A 175 -6.45 23.41 3.46
CA LYS A 175 -5.12 23.78 3.92
C LYS A 175 -4.18 22.94 3.08
N VAL A 176 -3.10 23.54 2.60
CA VAL A 176 -1.99 22.86 1.93
C VAL A 176 -1.29 22.00 3.00
N GLY A 177 -2.04 21.05 3.55
CA GLY A 177 -1.63 20.08 4.53
C GLY A 177 -0.84 19.01 3.81
N ASN A 178 0.20 18.56 4.50
CA ASN A 178 1.20 17.60 4.07
C ASN A 178 0.58 16.52 3.16
N TRP A 179 0.87 16.58 1.86
CA TRP A 179 0.25 15.72 0.83
C TRP A 179 0.35 14.23 1.19
N PHE A 180 1.45 13.84 1.82
CA PHE A 180 1.68 12.48 2.34
C PHE A 180 0.64 12.03 3.36
N ALA A 181 0.24 12.90 4.29
CA ALA A 181 -0.77 12.58 5.29
C ALA A 181 -2.16 12.44 4.65
N ARG A 182 -2.47 13.28 3.66
CA ARG A 182 -3.73 13.19 2.89
C ARG A 182 -3.79 11.93 2.05
N TYR A 183 -2.67 11.58 1.40
CA TYR A 183 -2.50 10.34 0.64
C TYR A 183 -2.73 9.12 1.55
N TRP A 184 -2.07 9.09 2.71
CA TRP A 184 -2.19 8.00 3.68
C TRP A 184 -3.62 7.79 4.20
N ARG A 185 -4.38 8.88 4.34
CA ARG A 185 -5.80 8.85 4.73
C ARG A 185 -6.75 8.55 3.57
N GLY A 186 -6.27 8.45 2.34
CA GLY A 186 -7.09 8.23 1.13
C GLY A 186 -7.96 9.43 0.75
N GLU A 187 -7.54 10.64 1.13
CA GLU A 187 -8.21 11.90 0.76
C GLU A 187 -7.83 12.39 -0.65
N THR A 188 -6.97 11.64 -1.34
CA THR A 188 -6.54 11.90 -2.72
C THR A 188 -7.45 11.18 -3.72
N GLY A 189 -7.59 11.75 -4.92
CA GLY A 189 -8.32 11.06 -6.00
C GLY A 189 -7.66 9.72 -6.34
N LEU A 190 -8.47 8.72 -6.71
CA LEU A 190 -7.99 7.35 -6.97
C LEU A 190 -6.84 7.29 -7.99
N MET A 191 -6.93 8.03 -9.10
CA MET A 191 -5.87 8.06 -10.12
C MET A 191 -4.59 8.70 -9.57
N THR A 192 -4.71 9.79 -8.81
CA THR A 192 -3.58 10.40 -8.11
C THR A 192 -2.96 9.45 -7.08
N ALA A 193 -3.79 8.63 -6.41
CA ALA A 193 -3.33 7.64 -5.45
C ALA A 193 -2.49 6.55 -6.14
N VAL A 194 -2.97 6.04 -7.28
CA VAL A 194 -2.28 5.02 -8.08
C VAL A 194 -0.99 5.59 -8.68
N PHE A 195 -1.08 6.59 -9.55
CA PHE A 195 0.07 7.08 -10.32
C PHE A 195 1.01 7.94 -9.48
N GLY A 196 0.47 8.86 -8.67
CA GLY A 196 1.28 9.76 -7.85
C GLY A 196 2.07 9.00 -6.79
N GLY A 197 1.42 8.04 -6.11
CA GLY A 197 2.12 7.22 -5.14
C GLY A 197 3.13 6.24 -5.77
N ALA A 198 2.80 5.66 -6.94
CA ALA A 198 3.74 4.80 -7.67
C ALA A 198 4.98 5.59 -8.14
N LEU A 199 4.80 6.84 -8.58
CA LEU A 199 5.89 7.72 -8.96
C LEU A 199 6.79 8.06 -7.76
N VAL A 200 6.20 8.34 -6.59
CA VAL A 200 6.97 8.62 -5.36
C VAL A 200 7.79 7.41 -4.92
N VAL A 201 7.18 6.21 -4.87
CA VAL A 201 7.89 4.98 -4.50
C VAL A 201 8.95 4.64 -5.55
N GLY A 202 8.61 4.73 -6.84
CA GLY A 202 9.55 4.51 -7.93
C GLY A 202 10.75 5.45 -7.90
N ALA A 203 10.53 6.74 -7.62
CA ALA A 203 11.61 7.73 -7.46
C ALA A 203 12.49 7.42 -6.25
N ALA A 204 11.91 7.00 -5.11
CA ALA A 204 12.67 6.60 -3.94
C ALA A 204 13.56 5.37 -4.22
N CYS A 205 13.00 4.35 -4.89
CA CYS A 205 13.76 3.17 -5.31
C CYS A 205 14.87 3.54 -6.29
N TRP A 206 14.58 4.41 -7.26
CA TRP A 206 15.56 4.91 -8.22
C TRP A 206 16.69 5.69 -7.54
N ALA A 207 16.37 6.53 -6.57
CA ALA A 207 17.36 7.29 -5.81
C ALA A 207 18.32 6.35 -5.05
N VAL A 208 17.81 5.30 -4.42
CA VAL A 208 18.67 4.28 -3.78
C VAL A 208 19.53 3.54 -4.80
N HIS A 209 18.98 3.24 -5.98
CA HIS A 209 19.74 2.57 -7.04
C HIS A 209 20.89 3.45 -7.59
N LEU A 210 20.68 4.76 -7.75
CA LEU A 210 21.73 5.69 -8.17
C LEU A 210 22.91 5.76 -7.19
N LEU A 211 22.67 5.50 -5.90
CA LEU A 211 23.71 5.45 -4.88
C LEU A 211 24.56 4.17 -4.93
N GLN A 212 24.15 3.14 -5.70
CA GLN A 212 24.82 1.84 -5.68
C GLN A 212 26.19 1.85 -6.35
N GLY A 213 26.43 2.67 -7.39
CA GLY A 213 27.74 2.86 -8.04
C GLY A 213 28.47 1.57 -8.48
N PRO A 214 29.59 1.67 -9.21
CA PRO A 214 30.45 0.54 -9.49
C PRO A 214 31.34 0.26 -8.27
N VAL A 215 30.76 -0.26 -7.18
CA VAL A 215 31.49 -0.53 -5.94
C VAL A 215 31.95 -1.98 -5.95
N SER A 216 33.27 -2.22 -5.77
CA SER A 216 33.77 -3.57 -5.59
C SER A 216 33.24 -4.14 -4.27
N ILE A 217 32.46 -5.23 -4.37
CA ILE A 217 31.77 -5.91 -3.27
C ILE A 217 32.73 -6.20 -2.11
N THR A 218 33.99 -6.51 -2.41
CA THR A 218 35.01 -6.90 -1.43
C THR A 218 35.67 -5.73 -0.70
N ARG A 219 35.86 -4.56 -1.34
CA ARG A 219 36.47 -3.41 -0.64
C ARG A 219 35.49 -2.68 0.28
N HIS A 220 34.23 -2.56 -0.12
CA HIS A 220 33.22 -1.78 0.62
C HIS A 220 31.99 -2.63 0.96
N TYR A 221 32.22 -3.85 1.44
CA TYR A 221 31.17 -4.82 1.74
C TYR A 221 30.09 -4.28 2.71
N ARG A 222 30.47 -3.48 3.72
CA ARG A 222 29.52 -2.89 4.67
C ARG A 222 28.60 -1.86 4.02
N TRP A 223 29.16 -1.02 3.14
CA TRP A 223 28.39 -0.02 2.41
C TRP A 223 27.42 -0.67 1.42
N PHE A 224 27.89 -1.69 0.70
CA PHE A 224 27.07 -2.48 -0.20
C PHE A 224 25.88 -3.14 0.53
N ALA A 225 26.15 -3.76 1.68
CA ALA A 225 25.11 -4.39 2.50
C ALA A 225 24.13 -3.37 3.09
N LEU A 226 24.62 -2.21 3.57
CA LEU A 226 23.78 -1.12 4.06
C LEU A 226 22.82 -0.61 2.97
N LEU A 227 23.32 -0.42 1.75
CA LEU A 227 22.50 0.01 0.62
C LEU A 227 21.41 -1.01 0.28
N HIS A 228 21.71 -2.31 0.33
CA HIS A 228 20.73 -3.37 0.09
C HIS A 228 19.65 -3.42 1.18
N VAL A 229 20.04 -3.35 2.45
CA VAL A 229 19.08 -3.28 3.58
C VAL A 229 18.22 -2.02 3.46
N THR A 230 18.81 -0.89 3.09
CA THR A 230 18.09 0.37 2.87
C THR A 230 17.12 0.25 1.70
N GLN A 231 17.53 -0.34 0.59
CA GLN A 231 16.66 -0.59 -0.56
C GLN A 231 15.47 -1.46 -0.17
N LEU A 232 15.70 -2.54 0.57
CA LEU A 232 14.63 -3.41 1.06
C LEU A 232 13.65 -2.66 1.97
N ALA A 233 14.17 -1.84 2.89
CA ALA A 233 13.34 -1.04 3.78
C ALA A 233 12.51 0.00 2.99
N VAL A 234 13.11 0.68 2.02
CA VAL A 234 12.45 1.68 1.16
C VAL A 234 11.36 1.03 0.31
N VAL A 235 11.65 -0.11 -0.32
CA VAL A 235 10.65 -0.84 -1.12
C VAL A 235 9.52 -1.34 -0.22
N SER A 236 9.83 -2.00 0.89
CA SER A 236 8.81 -2.56 1.79
C SER A 236 7.92 -1.48 2.40
N GLY A 237 8.53 -0.43 2.96
CA GLY A 237 7.81 0.71 3.54
C GLY A 237 7.04 1.51 2.50
N GLY A 238 7.65 1.76 1.33
CA GLY A 238 7.04 2.46 0.21
C GLY A 238 5.83 1.72 -0.36
N MET A 239 5.95 0.41 -0.57
CA MET A 239 4.84 -0.43 -1.05
C MET A 239 3.70 -0.51 -0.05
N TYR A 240 4.00 -0.62 1.26
CA TYR A 240 2.97 -0.57 2.30
C TYR A 240 2.23 0.78 2.30
N TRP A 241 2.99 1.88 2.23
CA TRP A 241 2.42 3.23 2.18
C TRP A 241 1.57 3.47 0.94
N TRP A 242 2.06 3.06 -0.23
CA TRP A 242 1.34 3.17 -1.49
C TRP A 242 0.06 2.32 -1.52
N GLY A 243 0.18 1.03 -1.19
CA GLY A 243 -0.96 0.11 -1.18
C GLY A 243 -2.06 0.57 -0.23
N ARG A 244 -1.68 1.10 0.94
CA ARG A 244 -2.63 1.69 1.88
C ARG A 244 -3.36 2.88 1.27
N GLY A 245 -2.65 3.84 0.68
CA GLY A 245 -3.27 5.01 0.06
C GLY A 245 -4.23 4.64 -1.09
N VAL A 246 -3.85 3.68 -1.93
CA VAL A 246 -4.72 3.15 -3.00
C VAL A 246 -5.98 2.50 -2.40
N LEU A 247 -5.84 1.68 -1.35
CA LEU A 247 -6.97 1.00 -0.70
C LEU A 247 -7.98 1.98 -0.10
N TYR A 248 -7.53 2.98 0.66
CA TYR A 248 -8.43 3.97 1.25
C TYR A 248 -9.07 4.86 0.17
N SER A 249 -8.32 5.22 -0.88
CA SER A 249 -8.85 5.98 -2.00
C SER A 249 -9.88 5.17 -2.80
N ALA A 250 -9.65 3.88 -3.01
CA ALA A 250 -10.58 2.95 -3.66
C ALA A 250 -11.86 2.76 -2.84
N ARG A 251 -11.73 2.66 -1.51
CA ARG A 251 -12.88 2.62 -0.60
C ARG A 251 -13.73 3.88 -0.74
N ARG A 252 -13.12 5.07 -0.70
CA ARG A 252 -13.83 6.35 -0.89
C ARG A 252 -14.46 6.45 -2.28
N TRP A 253 -13.80 5.93 -3.30
CA TRP A 253 -14.32 5.87 -4.67
C TRP A 253 -15.61 5.03 -4.77
N ILE A 254 -15.63 3.85 -4.18
CA ILE A 254 -16.81 2.97 -4.13
C ILE A 254 -17.93 3.63 -3.30
N VAL A 255 -17.59 4.21 -2.15
CA VAL A 255 -18.54 4.96 -1.32
C VAL A 255 -19.07 6.19 -2.05
N GLY A 256 -18.37 6.73 -3.04
CA GLY A 256 -18.86 7.80 -3.91
C GLY A 256 -19.81 7.33 -5.03
N GLU A 257 -20.28 6.06 -5.00
CA GLU A 257 -21.12 5.45 -6.05
C GLU A 257 -20.48 5.46 -7.45
N ARG A 258 -19.15 5.49 -7.50
CA ARG A 258 -18.42 5.39 -8.76
C ARG A 258 -18.17 3.92 -9.12
N SER A 259 -17.72 3.69 -10.35
CA SER A 259 -17.51 2.35 -10.90
C SER A 259 -16.64 1.46 -9.99
N LEU A 260 -17.23 0.36 -9.53
CA LEU A 260 -16.57 -0.68 -8.74
C LEU A 260 -15.40 -1.33 -9.52
N TRP A 261 -15.58 -1.52 -10.83
CA TRP A 261 -14.54 -2.08 -11.69
C TRP A 261 -13.26 -1.26 -11.68
N VAL A 262 -13.38 0.07 -11.73
CA VAL A 262 -12.21 0.96 -11.69
C VAL A 262 -11.46 0.83 -10.35
N ALA A 263 -12.18 0.74 -9.24
CA ALA A 263 -11.57 0.52 -7.93
C ALA A 263 -10.88 -0.86 -7.84
N LEU A 264 -11.50 -1.90 -8.39
CA LEU A 264 -10.92 -3.25 -8.44
C LEU A 264 -9.65 -3.29 -9.28
N PHE A 265 -9.68 -2.71 -10.50
CA PHE A 265 -8.49 -2.61 -11.36
C PHE A 265 -7.36 -1.83 -10.69
N ALA A 266 -7.67 -0.72 -10.02
CA ALA A 266 -6.68 0.05 -9.27
C ALA A 266 -6.02 -0.77 -8.15
N CYS A 267 -6.80 -1.56 -7.41
CA CYS A 267 -6.27 -2.48 -6.40
C CYS A 267 -5.39 -3.58 -7.02
N ILE A 268 -5.82 -4.19 -8.13
CA ILE A 268 -5.05 -5.24 -8.84
C ILE A 268 -3.73 -4.67 -9.35
N LEU A 269 -3.75 -3.49 -10.00
CA LEU A 269 -2.54 -2.78 -10.42
C LEU A 269 -1.62 -2.49 -9.23
N GLY A 270 -2.22 -2.04 -8.11
CA GLY A 270 -1.55 -1.85 -6.83
C GLY A 270 -0.77 -3.09 -6.41
N PHE A 271 -1.50 -4.16 -6.10
CA PHE A 271 -0.91 -5.40 -5.60
C PHE A 271 0.00 -6.10 -6.61
N GLY A 272 -0.35 -6.10 -7.89
CA GLY A 272 0.49 -6.67 -8.95
C GLY A 272 1.87 -6.01 -9.00
N SER A 273 1.93 -4.69 -8.81
CA SER A 273 3.19 -3.96 -8.78
C SER A 273 4.01 -4.28 -7.52
N VAL A 274 3.35 -4.46 -6.35
CA VAL A 274 4.02 -4.89 -5.12
C VAL A 274 4.64 -6.29 -5.29
N LEU A 275 3.85 -7.23 -5.81
CA LEU A 275 4.29 -8.60 -6.03
C LEU A 275 5.43 -8.69 -7.06
N TYR A 276 5.36 -7.89 -8.12
CA TYR A 276 6.45 -7.77 -9.08
C TYR A 276 7.74 -7.23 -8.42
N GLY A 277 7.62 -6.18 -7.60
CA GLY A 277 8.74 -5.62 -6.85
C GLY A 277 9.35 -6.63 -5.87
N MET A 278 8.53 -7.33 -5.10
CA MET A 278 8.98 -8.40 -4.20
C MET A 278 9.68 -9.54 -4.94
N ARG A 279 9.14 -9.95 -6.10
CA ARG A 279 9.77 -10.98 -6.93
C ARG A 279 11.14 -10.54 -7.44
N ALA A 280 11.26 -9.30 -7.93
CA ALA A 280 12.54 -8.75 -8.35
C ALA A 280 13.55 -8.73 -7.19
N MET A 281 13.10 -8.43 -5.96
CA MET A 281 13.95 -8.49 -4.77
C MET A 281 14.35 -9.92 -4.41
N ILE A 282 13.44 -10.88 -4.42
CA ILE A 282 13.74 -12.28 -4.12
C ILE A 282 14.70 -12.88 -5.15
N ASP A 283 14.56 -12.52 -6.42
CA ASP A 283 15.51 -12.93 -7.46
C ASP A 283 16.90 -12.34 -7.21
N THR A 284 17.00 -11.19 -6.53
CA THR A 284 18.25 -10.57 -6.07
C THR A 284 18.77 -11.21 -4.77
N GLU A 285 17.89 -11.59 -3.84
CA GLU A 285 18.21 -12.27 -2.56
C GLU A 285 18.67 -13.73 -2.73
N LYS A 286 18.53 -14.34 -3.91
CA LYS A 286 19.08 -15.67 -4.20
C LYS A 286 20.59 -15.79 -3.94
N GLN A 287 21.30 -14.66 -3.81
CA GLN A 287 22.73 -14.63 -3.50
C GLN A 287 23.05 -14.49 -2.00
N TYR A 288 22.22 -13.79 -1.22
CA TYR A 288 22.47 -13.53 0.20
C TYR A 288 21.15 -13.37 0.97
N PHE A 289 21.02 -14.05 2.12
CA PHE A 289 19.85 -13.90 2.98
C PHE A 289 19.86 -12.57 3.75
N LEU A 290 18.69 -12.05 4.14
CA LEU A 290 18.58 -10.81 4.94
C LEU A 290 19.43 -10.83 6.22
N THR A 291 19.48 -12.00 6.88
CA THR A 291 20.30 -12.23 8.06
C THR A 291 21.79 -12.08 7.76
N GLU A 292 22.24 -12.51 6.57
CA GLU A 292 23.62 -12.30 6.14
C GLU A 292 23.90 -10.82 5.88
N PHE A 293 23.00 -10.08 5.23
CA PHE A 293 23.19 -8.64 5.07
C PHE A 293 23.29 -7.91 6.42
N LEU A 294 22.49 -8.30 7.41
CA LEU A 294 22.57 -7.76 8.76
C LEU A 294 23.90 -8.10 9.45
N THR A 295 24.39 -9.34 9.36
CA THR A 295 25.70 -9.69 9.94
C THR A 295 26.85 -8.95 9.26
N ILE A 296 26.76 -8.72 7.96
CA ILE A 296 27.73 -7.93 7.18
C ILE A 296 27.72 -6.47 7.62
N VAL A 297 26.54 -5.85 7.80
CA VAL A 297 26.41 -4.46 8.26
C VAL A 297 26.96 -4.30 9.68
N LEU A 298 26.58 -5.21 10.57
CA LEU A 298 27.01 -5.24 11.98
C LEU A 298 28.47 -5.67 12.16
N ASP A 299 29.13 -6.08 11.07
CA ASP A 299 30.52 -6.55 11.08
C ASP A 299 30.76 -7.77 12.00
N ALA A 300 29.69 -8.56 12.21
CA ALA A 300 29.64 -9.67 13.16
C ALA A 300 30.01 -11.03 12.53
N ASP A 301 30.47 -11.03 11.27
CA ASP A 301 30.95 -12.23 10.60
C ASP A 301 32.28 -12.69 11.19
N ASP A 302 32.53 -13.99 11.19
CA ASP A 302 33.82 -14.53 11.66
C ASP A 302 34.94 -14.07 10.73
N LYS A 303 36.03 -13.56 11.32
CA LYS A 303 37.16 -13.02 10.57
C LYS A 303 38.47 -13.68 10.97
N PRO A 304 39.38 -13.90 10.02
CA PRO A 304 40.65 -14.50 10.33
C PRO A 304 41.51 -13.53 11.14
N ARG A 305 42.35 -14.10 12.00
CA ARG A 305 43.44 -13.39 12.64
C ARG A 305 44.56 -13.31 11.62
N VAL A 306 44.80 -12.10 11.11
CA VAL A 306 45.89 -11.82 10.17
C VAL A 306 46.97 -11.08 10.93
N HIS A 307 48.17 -11.65 10.97
CA HIS A 307 49.32 -11.02 11.59
C HIS A 307 50.61 -11.36 10.83
N PHE A 308 51.61 -10.50 10.97
CA PHE A 308 52.92 -10.72 10.42
C PHE A 308 53.81 -11.39 11.46
N ASP A 309 54.35 -12.56 11.12
CA ASP A 309 55.31 -13.27 11.96
C ASP A 309 56.73 -12.87 11.55
N GLN A 310 57.41 -12.15 12.44
CA GLN A 310 58.78 -11.67 12.22
C GLN A 310 59.79 -12.82 12.13
N GLY A 311 59.53 -13.97 12.76
CA GLY A 311 60.45 -15.10 12.78
C GLY A 311 60.49 -15.82 11.43
N SER A 312 59.33 -16.05 10.82
CA SER A 312 59.22 -16.70 9.50
C SER A 312 59.21 -15.72 8.32
N ASN A 313 59.15 -14.41 8.60
CA ASN A 313 58.97 -13.33 7.62
C ASN A 313 57.76 -13.57 6.69
N ARG A 314 56.66 -14.09 7.26
CA ARG A 314 55.44 -14.47 6.53
C ARG A 314 54.20 -13.87 7.19
N ILE A 315 53.16 -13.68 6.39
CA ILE A 315 51.84 -13.28 6.88
C ILE A 315 51.06 -14.54 7.17
N VAL A 316 50.69 -14.74 8.44
CA VAL A 316 49.92 -15.91 8.88
C VAL A 316 48.45 -15.52 8.90
N LEU A 317 47.64 -16.36 8.25
CA LEU A 317 46.20 -16.20 8.16
C LEU A 317 45.51 -17.38 8.84
N ASP A 318 44.98 -17.15 10.03
CA ASP A 318 44.39 -18.20 10.87
C ASP A 318 42.89 -17.95 11.08
N GLY A 319 42.06 -18.94 10.73
CA GLY A 319 40.60 -18.90 10.86
C GLY A 319 39.82 -18.94 9.54
N SER A 320 38.50 -18.75 9.63
CA SER A 320 37.59 -18.78 8.48
C SER A 320 37.66 -17.47 7.67
N LEU A 321 37.43 -17.58 6.35
CA LEU A 321 37.36 -16.42 5.46
C LEU A 321 35.92 -15.87 5.41
N GLY A 322 35.59 -14.94 6.32
CA GLY A 322 34.36 -14.15 6.29
C GLY A 322 34.51 -12.79 5.61
N PHE A 323 33.45 -11.98 5.60
CA PHE A 323 33.46 -10.67 4.92
C PHE A 323 34.50 -9.70 5.48
N GLY A 324 35.27 -9.08 4.58
CA GLY A 324 36.34 -8.14 4.93
C GLY A 324 37.66 -8.79 5.31
N SER A 325 37.79 -10.12 5.16
CA SER A 325 39.04 -10.85 5.32
C SER A 325 40.11 -10.34 4.36
N SER A 326 39.76 -10.14 3.08
CA SER A 326 40.70 -9.67 2.07
C SER A 326 41.23 -8.27 2.37
N ASN A 327 40.39 -7.38 2.93
CA ASN A 327 40.82 -6.04 3.34
C ASN A 327 41.84 -6.10 4.49
N ARG A 328 41.67 -7.01 5.46
CA ARG A 328 42.67 -7.21 6.53
C ARG A 328 43.99 -7.72 5.99
N VAL A 329 43.94 -8.64 5.03
CA VAL A 329 45.15 -9.14 4.34
C VAL A 329 45.88 -8.02 3.63
N LEU A 330 45.15 -7.23 2.82
CA LEU A 330 45.71 -6.09 2.10
C LEU A 330 46.30 -5.05 3.06
N GLN A 331 45.66 -4.80 4.19
CA GLN A 331 46.16 -3.88 5.22
C GLN A 331 47.48 -4.38 5.83
N VAL A 332 47.57 -5.66 6.19
CA VAL A 332 48.79 -6.24 6.78
C VAL A 332 49.92 -6.33 5.74
N LEU A 333 49.61 -6.67 4.48
CA LEU A 333 50.58 -6.63 3.38
C LEU A 333 51.10 -5.21 3.14
N GLY A 334 50.21 -4.22 3.09
CA GLY A 334 50.60 -2.81 2.90
C GLY A 334 51.52 -2.29 4.01
N ASN A 335 51.33 -2.76 5.24
CA ASN A 335 52.16 -2.39 6.38
C ASN A 335 53.48 -3.18 6.47
N ASN A 336 53.61 -4.31 5.77
CA ASN A 336 54.78 -5.20 5.84
C ASN A 336 55.24 -5.61 4.44
N PRO A 337 55.79 -4.68 3.64
CA PRO A 337 56.22 -4.96 2.27
C PRO A 337 57.38 -5.98 2.19
N GLN A 338 58.11 -6.19 3.29
CA GLN A 338 59.20 -7.18 3.38
C GLN A 338 58.76 -8.65 3.50
N ALA A 339 57.44 -8.92 3.62
CA ALA A 339 56.94 -10.27 3.78
C ALA A 339 57.28 -11.14 2.55
N MET A 340 57.89 -12.31 2.79
CA MET A 340 58.32 -13.22 1.71
C MET A 340 57.24 -14.22 1.28
N GLY A 341 56.13 -14.30 2.00
CA GLY A 341 55.05 -15.23 1.66
C GLY A 341 53.85 -15.14 2.61
N ILE A 342 52.80 -15.88 2.26
CA ILE A 342 51.56 -15.99 3.04
C ILE A 342 51.42 -17.45 3.47
N GLU A 343 51.24 -17.66 4.78
CA GLU A 343 50.93 -18.97 5.35
C GLU A 343 49.43 -19.04 5.66
N LEU A 344 48.74 -19.97 4.99
CA LEU A 344 47.30 -20.15 5.09
C LEU A 344 46.98 -21.28 6.08
N LYS A 345 46.51 -20.89 7.27
CA LYS A 345 45.89 -21.79 8.27
C LYS A 345 44.38 -21.56 8.30
N SER A 346 43.77 -21.63 7.12
CA SER A 346 42.34 -21.41 6.96
C SER A 346 41.60 -22.72 6.69
N TYR A 347 40.44 -22.89 7.33
CA TYR A 347 39.51 -23.98 7.06
C TYR A 347 38.64 -23.73 5.81
N GLY A 348 38.91 -22.66 5.06
CA GLY A 348 38.10 -22.18 3.96
C GLY A 348 37.13 -21.07 4.37
N GLY A 349 36.21 -20.72 3.47
CA GLY A 349 35.19 -19.70 3.72
C GLY A 349 34.53 -19.19 2.44
N ARG A 350 34.09 -17.94 2.45
CA ARG A 350 33.30 -17.35 1.34
C ARG A 350 34.14 -17.17 0.08
N THR A 351 33.68 -17.73 -1.04
CA THR A 351 34.37 -17.71 -2.34
C THR A 351 34.66 -16.30 -2.84
N ALA A 352 33.79 -15.33 -2.53
CA ALA A 352 33.96 -13.94 -2.92
C ALA A 352 35.22 -13.28 -2.32
N GLU A 353 35.62 -13.67 -1.11
CA GLU A 353 36.81 -13.13 -0.42
C GLU A 353 38.12 -13.76 -0.96
N GLY A 354 38.04 -14.97 -1.52
CA GLY A 354 39.19 -15.67 -2.12
C GLY A 354 39.54 -15.21 -3.55
N MET A 355 38.65 -14.47 -4.21
CA MET A 355 38.82 -14.04 -5.62
C MET A 355 39.19 -12.57 -5.78
N VAL A 356 39.68 -11.92 -4.72
CA VAL A 356 40.12 -10.51 -4.81
C VAL A 356 41.31 -10.41 -5.76
N LYS A 357 41.11 -9.68 -6.87
CA LYS A 357 42.11 -9.37 -7.89
C LYS A 357 42.89 -8.11 -7.54
#